data_AF-A0A2S1SKE2-F1
#
_entry.id   AF-A0A2S1SKE2-F1
#
_cell.length_a   1.000
_cell.length_b   1.000
_cell.length_c   1.000
_cell.angle_alpha   90.00
_cell.angle_beta   90.00
_cell.angle_gamma   90.00
#
_symmetry.space_group_name_H-M   'P 1'
#
loop_
_entity.id
_entity.type
_entity.pdbx_description
1 polymer ?
#
loop_
_entity_poly.entity_id
_entity_poly.type
_entity_poly.pdbx_seq_one_letter_code
_entity_poly.pdbx_strand_id
1 'polypeptide(L)' 'MKALSKLYTAVLDNKVVAFGTNLKDFVTEMQSLEPQKTRNYQYYFRAFQKEKIIELKAVDKVYFLQEVYNRE' A
#
# COMPACT_ATOMS: atom_id res chain seq x y z
N MET A 1 2.04 13.42 21.15
CA MET A 1 2.42 12.87 19.82
C MET A 1 1.15 12.76 19.00
N LYS A 2 1.11 13.23 17.74
CA LYS A 2 -0.04 12.96 16.86
C LYS A 2 -0.08 11.44 16.65
N ALA A 3 -1.18 10.80 17.05
CA ALA A 3 -1.39 9.38 16.81
C ALA A 3 -1.21 9.07 15.32
N LEU A 4 -0.60 7.93 15.03
CA LEU A 4 -0.45 7.43 13.67
C LEU A 4 -1.86 7.14 13.14
N SER A 5 -2.42 8.03 12.34
CA SER A 5 -3.83 7.92 11.91
C SER A 5 -4.00 6.82 10.87
N LYS A 6 -2.98 6.57 10.05
CA LYS A 6 -2.98 5.58 8.96
C LYS A 6 -1.57 5.04 8.70
N LEU A 7 -1.46 3.74 8.49
CA LEU A 7 -0.27 3.04 8.02
C LEU A 7 -0.63 2.24 6.78
N TYR A 8 0.13 2.40 5.72
CA TYR A 8 0.04 1.61 4.51
C TYR A 8 1.20 0.63 4.48
N THR A 9 0.95 -0.63 4.14
CA THR A 9 1.99 -1.67 4.05
C THR A 9 1.83 -2.47 2.77
N ALA A 10 2.94 -2.86 2.15
CA ALA A 10 2.98 -3.87 1.11
C ALA A 10 3.57 -5.15 1.69
N VAL A 11 2.81 -6.25 1.61
CA VAL A 11 3.25 -7.56 2.07
C VAL A 11 3.52 -8.46 0.87
N LEU A 12 4.71 -9.06 0.82
CA LEU A 12 5.13 -10.06 -0.16
C LEU A 12 5.75 -11.23 0.60
N ASP A 13 5.34 -12.47 0.31
CA ASP A 13 5.87 -13.67 0.96
C ASP A 13 5.87 -13.60 2.50
N ASN A 14 4.77 -13.13 3.09
CA ASN A 14 4.59 -12.89 4.53
C ASN A 14 5.58 -11.89 5.16
N LYS A 15 6.24 -11.05 4.36
CA LYS A 15 7.15 -9.99 4.82
C LYS A 15 6.66 -8.63 4.36
N VAL A 16 6.75 -7.64 5.25
CA VAL A 16 6.52 -6.24 4.88
C VAL A 16 7.73 -5.76 4.09
N VAL A 17 7.51 -5.36 2.84
CA VAL A 17 8.57 -4.92 1.91
C VAL A 17 8.55 -3.42 1.63
N ALA A 18 7.43 -2.77 1.91
CA ALA A 18 7.27 -1.31 1.86
C ALA A 18 6.24 -0.88 2.91
N PHE A 19 6.43 0.31 3.49
CA PHE A 19 5.43 0.88 4.39
C PHE A 19 5.50 2.41 4.40
N GLY A 20 4.36 3.06 4.65
CA GLY A 20 4.31 4.51 4.76
C GLY A 20 3.11 5.00 5.53
N THR A 21 3.25 6.11 6.22
CA THR A 21 2.13 6.78 6.91
C THR A 21 1.37 7.74 5.99
N ASN A 22 1.88 7.94 4.78
CA ASN A 22 1.28 8.76 3.73
C ASN A 22 1.06 7.89 2.48
N LEU A 23 -0.17 7.88 1.97
CA LEU A 23 -0.53 7.07 0.80
C LEU A 23 0.25 7.48 -0.45
N LYS A 24 0.50 8.78 -0.65
CA LYS A 24 1.22 9.27 -1.84
C LYS A 24 2.65 8.76 -1.83
N ASP A 25 3.34 8.88 -0.70
CA ASP A 25 4.72 8.43 -0.55
C ASP A 25 4.82 6.91 -0.70
N PHE A 26 3.89 6.17 -0.08
CA PHE A 26 3.78 4.72 -0.24
C PHE A 26 3.58 4.30 -1.70
N VAL A 27 2.72 5.00 -2.45
CA VAL A 27 2.52 4.71 -3.88
C VAL A 27 3.78 5.01 -4.69
N THR A 28 4.51 6.08 -4.37
CA THR A 28 5.80 6.38 -5.02
C THR A 28 6.85 5.30 -4.75
N GLU A 29 6.90 4.76 -3.54
CA GLU A 29 7.75 3.62 -3.20
C GLU A 29 7.33 2.38 -4.00
N MET A 30 6.03 2.07 -4.07
CA MET A 30 5.51 0.95 -4.86
C MET A 30 5.76 1.12 -6.37
N GLN A 31 5.79 2.34 -6.89
CA GLN A 31 6.19 2.63 -8.28
C GLN A 31 7.68 2.38 -8.50
N SER A 32 8.51 2.57 -7.48
CA SER A 32 9.94 2.26 -7.55
C SER A 32 10.19 0.75 -7.52
N LEU A 33 9.39 0.01 -6.74
CA LEU A 33 9.47 -1.45 -6.65
C LEU A 33 8.88 -2.16 -7.86
N GLU A 34 7.71 -1.71 -8.33
CA GLU A 34 6.93 -2.36 -9.39
C GLU A 34 6.38 -1.34 -10.41
N PRO A 35 7.26 -0.67 -11.19
CA PRO A 35 6.88 0.46 -12.05
C PRO A 35 5.85 0.13 -13.12
N GLN A 36 5.81 -1.11 -13.60
CA GLN A 36 4.92 -1.53 -14.70
C GLN A 36 3.51 -1.91 -14.22
N LYS A 37 3.30 -2.08 -12.91
CA LYS A 37 2.07 -2.64 -12.34
C LYS A 37 1.41 -1.69 -11.36
N THR A 38 2.20 -0.87 -10.69
CA THR A 38 1.70 0.12 -9.75
C THR A 38 0.97 1.25 -10.47
N ARG A 39 -0.30 1.47 -10.10
CA ARG A 39 -1.12 2.57 -10.64
C ARG A 39 -0.81 3.89 -9.94
N ASN A 40 -1.48 4.97 -10.34
CA ASN A 40 -1.27 6.28 -9.71
C ASN A 40 -1.93 6.37 -8.32
N TYR A 41 -1.55 7.40 -7.56
CA TYR A 41 -2.10 7.70 -6.24
C TYR A 41 -3.64 7.72 -6.21
N GLN A 42 -4.27 8.32 -7.22
CA GLN A 42 -5.73 8.50 -7.27
C GLN A 42 -6.47 7.16 -7.34
N TYR A 43 -5.91 6.18 -8.05
CA TYR A 43 -6.45 4.83 -8.08
C TYR A 43 -6.45 4.22 -6.67
N TYR A 44 -5.29 4.23 -5.99
CA TYR A 44 -5.17 3.61 -4.66
C TYR A 44 -5.99 4.35 -3.60
N PHE A 45 -6.09 5.67 -3.69
CA PHE A 45 -6.96 6.45 -2.80
C PHE A 45 -8.42 5.99 -2.89
N ARG A 46 -8.94 5.80 -4.11
CA ARG A 46 -10.30 5.29 -4.33
C ARG A 46 -10.46 3.82 -3.97
N ALA A 47 -9.42 3.03 -4.16
CA ALA A 47 -9.44 1.59 -3.84
C ALA A 47 -9.46 1.38 -2.32
N PHE A 48 -8.61 2.06 -1.55
CA PHE A 48 -8.57 1.95 -0.10
C PHE A 48 -9.82 2.48 0.61
N GLN A 49 -10.60 3.34 -0.05
CA GLN A 49 -11.93 3.74 0.44
C GLN A 49 -12.96 2.59 0.40
N LYS A 50 -12.72 1.56 -0.42
CA LYS A 50 -13.65 0.43 -0.65
C LYS A 50 -13.14 -0.85 -0.01
N GLU A 51 -11.84 -1.07 -0.07
CA GLU A 51 -11.19 -2.31 0.33
C GLU A 51 -10.03 -2.02 1.27
N LYS A 52 -9.90 -2.82 2.35
CA LYS A 52 -8.77 -2.67 3.29
C LYS A 52 -7.49 -3.33 2.78
N ILE A 53 -7.63 -4.29 1.88
CA ILE A 53 -6.55 -5.08 1.30
C ILE A 53 -6.73 -5.04 -0.21
N ILE A 54 -5.68 -4.69 -0.94
CA ILE A 54 -5.65 -4.63 -2.40
C ILE A 54 -4.56 -5.58 -2.88
N GLU A 55 -4.91 -6.50 -3.78
CA GLU A 55 -3.91 -7.34 -4.45
C GLU A 55 -3.28 -6.60 -5.63
N LEU A 56 -1.95 -6.49 -5.61
CA LEU A 56 -1.16 -6.05 -6.74
C LEU A 56 -0.41 -7.24 -7.33
N LYS A 57 -0.88 -7.71 -8.49
CA LYS A 57 -0.27 -8.82 -9.23
C LYS A 57 0.81 -8.29 -10.17
N ALA A 58 2.06 -8.50 -9.79
CA ALA A 58 3.21 -8.35 -10.67
C ALA A 58 3.46 -9.66 -11.45
N VAL A 59 4.51 -9.69 -12.28
CA VAL A 59 4.78 -10.82 -13.19
C VAL A 59 4.85 -12.14 -12.42
N ASP A 60 5.69 -12.20 -11.39
CA ASP A 60 5.91 -13.39 -10.56
C ASP A 60 5.67 -13.15 -9.07
N LYS A 61 5.07 -12.01 -8.70
CA LYS A 61 4.88 -11.58 -7.31
C LYS A 61 3.46 -11.11 -7.09
N VAL A 62 2.92 -11.42 -5.91
CA VAL A 62 1.64 -10.87 -5.46
C VAL A 62 1.89 -10.09 -4.19
N TYR A 63 1.69 -8.77 -4.28
CA TYR A 63 1.76 -7.89 -3.13
C TYR A 63 0.36 -7.72 -2.56
N PHE A 64 0.23 -7.83 -1.25
CA PHE A 64 -0.97 -7.47 -0.50
C PHE A 64 -0.76 -6.07 0.09
N LEU A 65 -1.37 -5.07 -0.52
CA LEU A 65 -1.32 -3.69 -0.04
C LEU A 65 -2.42 -3.51 1.00
N GLN A 66 -2.08 -3.05 2.19
CA GLN A 66 -3.02 -2.95 3.31
C GLN A 66 -3.04 -1.53 3.87
N GLU A 67 -4.22 -1.05 4.22
CA GLU A 67 -4.40 0.14 5.05
C GLU A 67 -4.72 -0.29 6.48
N VAL A 68 -3.76 -0.08 7.38
CA VAL A 68 -3.84 -0.38 8.79
C VAL A 68 -4.16 0.90 9.56
N TYR A 69 -5.17 0.82 10.42
CA TYR A 69 -5.59 1.90 11.29
C TYR A 69 -5.36 1.49 12.73
N ASN A 70 -4.82 2.39 13.55
CA ASN A 70 -4.88 2.23 14.99
C ASN A 70 -6.30 2.63 15.43
N ARG A 71 -7.18 1.67 15.66
CA ARG A 71 -8.46 1.92 16.35
C ARG A 71 -8.17 1.81 17.84
N GLU A 72 -8.12 2.94 18.52
CA GLU A 72 -8.33 3.01 19.98
C GLU A 72 -9.77 2.60 20.31
#